data_AF-G9ZHD6-F1
#
_entry.id   AF-G9ZHD6-F1
#
_cell.length_a   1.000
_cell.length_b   1.000
_cell.length_c   1.000
_cell.angle_alpha   90.00
_cell.angle_beta   90.00
_cell.angle_gamma   90.00
#
_symmetry.space_group_name_H-M   'P 1'
#
loop_
_entity.id
_entity.type
_entity.pdbx_description
1 polymer ?
#
loop_
_entity_poly.entity_id
_entity_poly.type
_entity_poly.pdbx_seq_one_letter_code
_entity_poly.pdbx_strand_id
1 'polypeptide(L)'
;MKKYTSIALITLALTLGGCATVDPAELAATRRQVDELNNRIKQIESDQASIKVRIDEVGKSPRLPSGVSAVPTARRGEAAPQGSQQSDGGYETGLAQYRAGDLNGAIGTLEQYLNSGSASGNEAALAQYWLGDAYYMQRNFDMASRYLGAYLKAQPNGERSQAALNKLVESLRALGRTADADTLASQGVSALQ
;
A
#
# COMPACT_ATOMS: atom_id res chain seq x y z
N MET A 1 55.23 -16.51 -44.59
CA MET A 1 55.03 -15.11 -45.04
C MET A 1 54.04 -15.06 -46.19
N LYS A 2 52.79 -14.63 -45.96
CA LYS A 2 51.90 -14.04 -46.99
C LYS A 2 50.80 -13.24 -46.29
N LYS A 3 50.54 -12.06 -46.87
CA LYS A 3 50.08 -10.82 -46.23
C LYS A 3 48.57 -10.83 -45.93
N TYR A 4 48.20 -10.34 -44.75
CA TYR A 4 46.87 -9.83 -44.45
C TYR A 4 46.73 -8.44 -45.03
N THR A 5 45.75 -8.19 -45.89
CA THR A 5 45.24 -6.81 -46.11
C THR A 5 43.87 -6.85 -46.78
N SER A 6 42.96 -6.03 -46.24
CA SER A 6 41.77 -5.46 -46.87
C SER A 6 40.50 -6.33 -46.87
N ILE A 7 39.60 -6.23 -45.87
CA ILE A 7 38.61 -5.16 -45.61
C ILE A 7 37.25 -5.49 -46.25
N ALA A 8 36.30 -5.75 -45.34
CA ALA A 8 34.88 -5.40 -45.33
C ALA A 8 33.99 -5.81 -46.51
N LEU A 9 33.10 -6.76 -46.24
CA LEU A 9 31.70 -6.74 -46.69
C LEU A 9 30.89 -7.65 -45.75
N ILE A 10 30.74 -7.23 -44.49
CA ILE A 10 29.74 -7.81 -43.58
C ILE A 10 28.43 -7.10 -43.92
N THR A 11 27.67 -7.72 -44.82
CA THR A 11 26.30 -7.32 -45.15
C THR A 11 25.43 -7.49 -43.91
N LEU A 12 25.19 -6.35 -43.28
CA LEU A 12 24.15 -6.00 -42.32
C LEU A 12 22.79 -6.64 -42.67
N ALA A 13 22.44 -7.72 -41.98
CA ALA A 13 21.06 -8.19 -41.86
C ALA A 13 20.47 -7.59 -40.58
N LEU A 14 19.91 -6.39 -40.72
CA LEU A 14 19.04 -5.76 -39.71
C LEU A 14 17.80 -6.64 -39.54
N THR A 15 17.80 -7.45 -38.49
CA THR A 15 16.57 -8.02 -37.95
C THR A 15 15.68 -6.86 -37.49
N LEU A 16 14.53 -6.74 -38.12
CA LEU A 16 13.43 -5.83 -37.79
C LEU A 16 13.00 -6.02 -36.33
N GLY A 17 13.67 -5.33 -35.41
CA GLY A 17 13.10 -5.00 -34.11
C GLY A 17 12.07 -3.90 -34.35
N GLY A 18 10.79 -4.23 -34.16
CA GLY A 18 9.70 -3.27 -34.30
C GLY A 18 9.99 -2.01 -33.49
N CYS A 19 10.08 -0.87 -34.16
CA CYS A 19 10.08 0.42 -33.49
C CYS A 19 8.69 0.60 -32.88
N ALA A 20 8.56 0.36 -31.57
CA ALA A 20 7.49 0.99 -30.81
C ALA A 20 7.71 2.51 -30.95
N THR A 21 6.95 3.16 -31.83
CA THR A 21 6.96 4.61 -31.97
C THR A 21 6.36 5.16 -30.69
N VAL A 22 7.22 5.51 -29.73
CA VAL A 22 6.78 6.22 -28.53
C VAL A 22 6.35 7.60 -28.99
N ASP A 23 5.05 7.86 -28.94
CA ASP A 23 4.51 9.16 -29.29
C ASP A 23 5.12 10.24 -28.37
N PRO A 24 5.58 11.38 -28.90
CA PRO A 24 6.20 12.43 -28.09
C PRO A 24 5.26 13.00 -27.02
N ALA A 25 3.94 12.85 -27.20
CA ALA A 25 2.93 13.17 -26.20
C ALA A 25 2.93 12.21 -25.01
N GLU A 26 3.10 10.90 -25.26
CA GLU A 26 3.26 9.91 -24.18
C GLU A 26 4.56 10.15 -23.41
N LEU A 27 5.67 10.43 -24.10
CA LEU A 27 6.94 10.72 -23.43
C LEU A 27 6.85 11.96 -22.53
N ALA A 28 6.10 12.99 -22.95
CA ALA A 28 5.85 14.17 -22.14
C ALA A 28 4.95 13.86 -20.92
N ALA A 29 3.94 13.01 -21.09
CA ALA A 29 3.08 12.57 -19.99
C ALA A 29 3.87 11.72 -18.97
N THR A 30 4.72 10.80 -19.43
CA THR A 30 5.58 9.99 -18.56
C THR A 30 6.59 10.86 -17.81
N ARG A 31 7.18 11.87 -18.45
CA ARG A 31 8.09 12.81 -17.77
C ARG A 31 7.37 13.60 -16.68
N ARG A 32 6.15 14.09 -16.95
CA ARG A 32 5.34 14.77 -15.93
C ARG A 32 5.02 13.88 -14.75
N GLN A 33 4.70 12.60 -14.99
CA GLN A 33 4.48 11.63 -13.92
C GLN A 33 5.75 11.41 -13.08
N VAL A 34 6.92 11.31 -13.71
CA VAL A 34 8.19 11.18 -12.98
C VAL A 34 8.49 12.43 -12.14
N ASP A 35 8.22 13.63 -12.67
CA ASP A 35 8.41 14.89 -11.94
C ASP A 35 7.46 15.01 -10.74
N GLU A 36 6.20 14.61 -10.92
CA GLU A 36 5.21 14.57 -9.84
C GLU A 36 5.60 13.56 -8.76
N LEU A 37 6.05 12.36 -9.14
CA LEU A 37 6.54 11.34 -8.22
C LEU A 37 7.76 11.84 -7.43
N ASN A 38 8.72 12.50 -8.09
CA ASN A 38 9.89 13.08 -7.40
C ASN A 38 9.50 14.16 -6.39
N ASN A 39 8.52 15.01 -6.72
CA ASN A 39 8.02 16.02 -5.79
C ASN A 39 7.32 15.38 -4.58
N ARG A 40 6.56 14.31 -4.80
CA ARG A 40 5.91 13.56 -3.71
C ARG A 40 6.93 12.88 -2.79
N ILE A 41 8.00 12.31 -3.33
CA ILE A 41 9.09 11.73 -2.52
C ILE A 41 9.70 12.79 -1.61
N LYS A 42 10.06 13.96 -2.15
CA LYS A 42 10.61 15.08 -1.35
C LYS A 42 9.65 15.54 -0.26
N GLN A 43 8.35 15.57 -0.55
CA GLN A 43 7.34 15.93 0.42
C GLN A 43 7.24 14.90 1.55
N ILE A 44 7.24 13.61 1.23
CA ILE A 44 7.21 12.52 2.22
C ILE A 44 8.45 12.56 3.13
N GLU A 45 9.64 12.84 2.58
CA GLU A 45 10.86 12.98 3.38
C GLU A 45 10.78 14.17 4.35
N SER A 46 10.24 15.31 3.89
CA SER A 46 9.97 16.47 4.73
C SER A 46 8.94 16.18 5.82
N ASP A 47 7.88 15.44 5.48
CA ASP A 47 6.82 15.07 6.41
C ASP A 47 7.38 14.16 7.52
N GLN A 48 8.26 13.20 7.19
CA GLN A 48 8.96 12.38 8.19
C GLN A 48 9.81 13.21 9.16
N ALA A 49 10.48 14.28 8.68
CA ALA A 49 11.25 15.17 9.55
C ALA A 49 10.34 15.95 10.53
N SER A 50 9.16 16.39 10.06
CA SER A 50 8.19 17.11 10.89
C SER A 50 7.46 16.22 11.90
N ILE A 51 7.24 14.94 11.57
CA ILE A 51 6.59 13.96 12.45
C ILE A 51 7.46 13.65 13.67
N LYS A 52 8.79 13.59 13.51
CA LYS A 52 9.71 13.37 14.65
C LYS A 52 9.65 14.49 15.68
N VAL A 53 9.40 15.73 15.27
CA VAL A 53 9.31 16.89 16.18
C VAL A 53 8.00 16.88 16.98
N ARG A 54 6.90 16.44 16.36
CA ARG A 54 5.57 16.42 17.03
C ARG A 54 5.40 15.28 18.04
N ILE A 55 6.18 14.19 17.91
CA ILE A 55 6.16 13.07 18.88
C ILE A 55 6.76 13.51 20.24
N ASP A 56 7.75 14.39 20.26
CA ASP A 56 8.33 14.93 21.50
C ASP A 56 7.38 15.91 22.22
N GLU A 57 6.49 16.59 21.49
CA GLU A 57 5.60 17.62 22.04
C GLU A 57 4.31 17.04 22.65
N VAL A 58 3.82 15.90 22.14
CA VAL A 58 2.61 15.22 22.63
C VAL A 58 2.86 14.48 23.97
N GLY A 59 4.13 14.22 24.34
CA GLY A 59 4.49 13.51 25.57
C GLY A 59 4.29 14.28 26.88
N LYS A 60 3.86 15.55 26.87
CA LYS A 60 3.95 16.43 28.06
C LYS A 60 2.66 17.12 28.54
N SER A 61 1.48 16.74 28.07
CA SER A 61 0.21 17.37 28.51
C SER A 61 -0.66 16.46 29.39
N PRO A 62 -1.03 16.87 30.63
CA PRO A 62 -1.94 16.12 31.49
C PRO A 62 -3.40 16.23 31.02
N ARG A 63 -4.13 15.11 31.06
CA ARG A 63 -5.58 15.04 30.79
C ARG A 63 -6.39 15.61 31.95
N LEU A 64 -7.29 16.56 31.68
CA LEU A 64 -8.38 16.96 32.58
C LEU A 64 -9.73 16.44 32.06
N PRO A 65 -10.71 16.19 32.95
CA PRO A 65 -11.95 15.51 32.62
C PRO A 65 -13.05 16.50 32.19
N SER A 66 -13.94 16.07 31.31
CA SER A 66 -15.22 16.75 31.10
C SER A 66 -16.33 15.73 30.92
N GLY A 67 -17.22 15.70 31.91
CA GLY A 67 -18.56 15.18 31.74
C GLY A 67 -19.44 16.21 31.05
N VAL A 68 -20.48 15.74 30.37
CA VAL A 68 -21.86 16.24 30.45
C VAL A 68 -22.76 15.20 29.75
N SER A 69 -23.83 14.84 30.46
CA SER A 69 -24.90 13.93 30.07
C SER A 69 -25.80 14.48 28.97
N ALA A 70 -26.36 13.58 28.14
CA ALA A 70 -27.70 13.73 27.58
C ALA A 70 -28.41 12.36 27.44
N VAL A 71 -29.34 12.13 28.38
CA VAL A 71 -30.64 11.42 28.40
C VAL A 71 -30.87 10.12 27.58
N PRO A 72 -31.42 9.06 28.21
CA PRO A 72 -31.61 7.75 27.60
C PRO A 72 -32.94 7.62 26.85
N THR A 73 -32.93 6.99 25.68
CA THR A 73 -34.12 6.34 25.12
C THR A 73 -33.87 4.83 25.07
N ALA A 74 -34.45 4.13 26.04
CA ALA A 74 -34.50 2.68 26.04
C ALA A 74 -35.49 2.19 24.98
N ARG A 75 -35.00 1.53 23.94
CA ARG A 75 -35.74 0.47 23.26
C ARG A 75 -34.95 -0.82 23.46
N ARG A 76 -35.49 -1.69 24.32
CA ARG A 76 -34.98 -3.01 24.66
C ARG A 76 -35.51 -4.01 23.63
N GLY A 77 -34.60 -4.70 22.95
CA GLY A 77 -34.85 -5.87 22.12
C GLY A 77 -33.56 -6.28 21.41
N GLU A 78 -33.04 -7.45 21.78
CA GLU A 78 -31.83 -8.13 21.29
C GLU A 78 -30.44 -7.61 21.71
N ALA A 79 -29.71 -8.48 22.41
CA ALA A 79 -28.36 -8.28 22.86
C ALA A 79 -27.35 -8.86 21.87
N ALA A 80 -26.47 -8.01 21.34
CA ALA A 80 -25.04 -8.27 21.19
C ALA A 80 -24.35 -6.90 21.20
N PRO A 81 -23.33 -6.66 22.05
CA PRO A 81 -22.59 -5.42 22.02
C PRO A 81 -21.60 -5.49 20.86
N GLN A 82 -22.08 -5.32 19.64
CA GLN A 82 -21.21 -4.78 18.61
C GLN A 82 -21.14 -3.31 18.93
N GLY A 83 -20.06 -2.93 19.62
CA GLY A 83 -19.70 -1.53 19.77
C GLY A 83 -19.84 -0.92 18.38
N SER A 84 -20.76 0.03 18.27
CA SER A 84 -20.81 0.97 17.17
C SER A 84 -19.50 1.75 17.23
N GLN A 85 -18.42 1.12 16.76
CA GLN A 85 -17.27 1.80 16.22
C GLN A 85 -17.88 2.61 15.10
N GLN A 86 -18.03 3.90 15.38
CA GLN A 86 -18.40 4.88 14.41
C GLN A 86 -17.34 4.74 13.32
N SER A 87 -17.66 4.03 12.22
CA SER A 87 -16.79 4.04 11.05
C SER A 87 -16.66 5.51 10.70
N ASP A 88 -15.51 6.09 10.96
CA ASP A 88 -15.15 7.32 10.31
C ASP A 88 -15.23 6.99 8.82
N GLY A 89 -16.13 7.66 8.09
CA GLY A 89 -16.54 7.25 6.74
C GLY A 89 -15.41 7.15 5.71
N GLY A 90 -14.16 7.44 6.09
CA GLY A 90 -12.96 7.16 5.32
C GLY A 90 -12.78 5.68 4.96
N TYR A 91 -13.09 4.72 5.84
CA TYR A 91 -12.95 3.30 5.49
C TYR A 91 -13.91 2.91 4.36
N GLU A 92 -15.21 3.17 4.52
CA GLU A 92 -16.23 2.84 3.53
C GLU A 92 -16.04 3.63 2.23
N THR A 93 -15.63 4.90 2.32
CA THR A 93 -15.33 5.73 1.13
C THR A 93 -14.15 5.16 0.35
N GLY A 94 -13.06 4.83 1.05
CA GLY A 94 -11.88 4.21 0.43
C GLY A 94 -12.22 2.88 -0.23
N LEU A 95 -13.06 2.08 0.41
CA LEU A 95 -13.50 0.81 -0.14
C LEU A 95 -14.45 0.97 -1.35
N ALA A 96 -15.29 2.00 -1.37
CA ALA A 96 -16.11 2.34 -2.52
C ALA A 96 -15.25 2.76 -3.73
N GLN A 97 -14.23 3.59 -3.51
CA GLN A 97 -13.26 3.98 -4.55
C GLN A 97 -12.50 2.76 -5.08
N TYR A 98 -12.05 1.87 -4.18
CA TYR A 98 -11.34 0.65 -4.56
C TYR A 98 -12.21 -0.23 -5.47
N ARG A 99 -13.48 -0.44 -5.11
CA ARG A 99 -14.44 -1.22 -5.92
C ARG A 99 -14.77 -0.55 -7.26
N ALA A 100 -14.71 0.78 -7.32
CA ALA A 100 -14.85 1.54 -8.56
C ALA A 100 -13.58 1.50 -9.44
N GLY A 101 -12.49 0.88 -8.97
CA GLY A 101 -11.21 0.83 -9.68
C GLY A 101 -10.37 2.09 -9.53
N ASP A 102 -10.81 3.08 -8.76
CA ASP A 102 -10.01 4.25 -8.41
C ASP A 102 -9.01 3.87 -7.31
N LEU A 103 -7.96 3.16 -7.70
CA LEU A 103 -6.94 2.67 -6.78
C LEU A 103 -6.19 3.83 -6.11
N ASN A 104 -5.95 4.95 -6.82
CA ASN A 104 -5.24 6.10 -6.26
C ASN A 104 -6.08 6.83 -5.20
N GLY A 105 -7.36 7.07 -5.49
CA GLY A 105 -8.30 7.64 -4.52
C GLY A 105 -8.44 6.74 -3.30
N ALA A 106 -8.64 5.43 -3.53
CA ALA A 106 -8.76 4.45 -2.46
C ALA A 106 -7.55 4.44 -1.53
N ILE A 107 -6.34 4.45 -2.10
CA ILE A 107 -5.09 4.52 -1.32
C ILE A 107 -5.08 5.77 -0.45
N GLY A 108 -5.26 6.95 -1.04
CA GLY A 108 -5.21 8.20 -0.29
C GLY A 108 -6.24 8.27 0.84
N THR A 109 -7.47 7.82 0.58
CA THR A 109 -8.54 7.83 1.58
C THR A 109 -8.32 6.80 2.69
N LEU A 110 -7.86 5.58 2.37
CA LEU A 110 -7.58 4.55 3.38
C LEU A 110 -6.34 4.89 4.23
N GLU A 111 -5.31 5.49 3.64
CA GLU A 111 -4.15 5.99 4.39
C GLU A 111 -4.56 7.09 5.36
N GLN A 112 -5.38 8.04 4.91
CA GLN A 112 -5.91 9.10 5.77
C GLN A 112 -6.73 8.51 6.93
N TYR A 113 -7.57 7.52 6.64
CA TYR A 113 -8.35 6.81 7.66
C TYR A 113 -7.45 6.15 8.71
N LEU A 114 -6.39 5.44 8.30
CA LEU A 114 -5.44 4.85 9.23
C LEU A 114 -4.66 5.88 10.06
N ASN A 115 -4.42 7.06 9.49
CA ASN A 115 -3.69 8.14 10.13
C ASN A 115 -4.56 9.06 11.01
N SER A 116 -5.89 9.00 10.92
CA SER A 116 -6.80 9.88 11.67
C SER A 116 -6.88 9.56 13.16
N GLY A 117 -6.38 8.38 13.58
CA GLY A 117 -6.51 7.88 14.95
C GLY A 117 -7.88 7.26 15.26
N SER A 118 -8.83 7.33 14.34
CA SER A 118 -10.14 6.68 14.45
C SER A 118 -10.12 5.22 14.02
N ALA A 119 -9.16 4.85 13.18
CA ALA A 119 -8.96 3.47 12.77
C ALA A 119 -8.62 2.57 13.96
N SER A 120 -9.43 1.55 14.21
CA SER A 120 -9.20 0.63 15.32
C SER A 120 -9.73 -0.78 15.05
N GLY A 121 -9.14 -1.75 15.75
CA GLY A 121 -9.58 -3.14 15.74
C GLY A 121 -9.61 -3.76 14.34
N ASN A 122 -10.72 -4.44 14.04
CA ASN A 122 -10.90 -5.20 12.80
C ASN A 122 -10.88 -4.31 11.55
N GLU A 123 -11.45 -3.10 11.63
CA GLU A 123 -11.56 -2.18 10.50
C GLU A 123 -10.20 -1.60 10.09
N ALA A 124 -9.35 -1.24 11.06
CA ALA A 124 -7.98 -0.82 10.79
C ALA A 124 -7.18 -1.91 10.06
N ALA A 125 -7.29 -3.16 10.50
CA ALA A 125 -6.63 -4.28 9.83
C ALA A 125 -7.20 -4.50 8.42
N LEU A 126 -8.52 -4.44 8.23
CA LEU A 126 -9.11 -4.54 6.90
C LEU A 126 -8.68 -3.39 5.97
N ALA A 127 -8.57 -2.17 6.49
CA ALA A 127 -8.02 -1.04 5.72
C ALA A 127 -6.56 -1.31 5.28
N GLN A 128 -5.73 -1.89 6.14
CA GLN A 128 -4.39 -2.34 5.77
C GLN A 128 -4.42 -3.40 4.66
N TYR A 129 -5.34 -4.36 4.72
CA TYR A 129 -5.49 -5.33 3.64
C TYR A 129 -5.79 -4.64 2.30
N TRP A 130 -6.79 -3.75 2.27
CA TRP A 130 -7.21 -3.10 1.03
C TRP A 130 -6.15 -2.15 0.48
N LEU A 131 -5.39 -1.48 1.35
CA LEU A 131 -4.20 -0.73 0.93
C LEU A 131 -3.16 -1.64 0.30
N GLY A 132 -2.82 -2.74 0.97
CA GLY A 132 -1.87 -3.72 0.46
C GLY A 132 -2.28 -4.28 -0.91
N ASP A 133 -3.56 -4.56 -1.08
CA ASP A 133 -4.11 -5.05 -2.34
C ASP A 133 -4.12 -3.99 -3.46
N ALA A 134 -4.51 -2.75 -3.15
CA ALA A 134 -4.45 -1.65 -4.09
C ALA A 134 -3.02 -1.38 -4.58
N TYR A 135 -2.03 -1.37 -3.66
CA TYR A 135 -0.63 -1.25 -4.03
C TYR A 135 -0.12 -2.44 -4.84
N TYR A 136 -0.56 -3.67 -4.51
CA TYR A 136 -0.24 -4.86 -5.29
C TYR A 136 -0.74 -4.72 -6.74
N MET A 137 -1.97 -4.24 -6.94
CA MET A 137 -2.53 -3.99 -8.28
C MET A 137 -1.76 -2.91 -9.05
N GLN A 138 -1.22 -1.92 -8.36
CA GLN A 138 -0.32 -0.91 -8.94
C GLN A 138 1.12 -1.41 -9.17
N ARG A 139 1.42 -2.69 -8.85
CA ARG A 139 2.78 -3.27 -8.86
C ARG A 139 3.77 -2.56 -7.94
N ASN A 140 3.27 -1.79 -6.97
CA ASN A 140 4.09 -1.22 -5.91
C ASN A 140 4.29 -2.27 -4.82
N PHE A 141 5.13 -3.25 -5.12
CA PHE A 141 5.33 -4.41 -4.27
C PHE A 141 5.98 -4.08 -2.92
N ASP A 142 6.73 -2.97 -2.82
CA ASP A 142 7.29 -2.51 -1.54
C ASP A 142 6.15 -2.15 -0.57
N MET A 143 5.27 -1.24 -0.97
CA MET A 143 4.13 -0.82 -0.13
C MET A 143 3.12 -1.97 0.06
N ALA A 144 2.87 -2.76 -0.99
CA ALA A 144 2.01 -3.93 -0.88
C ALA A 144 2.51 -4.89 0.20
N SER A 145 3.82 -5.19 0.21
CA SER A 145 4.40 -6.12 1.17
C SER A 145 4.26 -5.62 2.62
N ARG A 146 4.42 -4.31 2.84
CA ARG A 146 4.28 -3.68 4.15
C ARG A 146 2.86 -3.80 4.70
N TYR A 147 1.87 -3.39 3.92
CA TYR A 147 0.47 -3.37 4.36
C TYR A 147 -0.14 -4.77 4.48
N LEU A 148 0.15 -5.67 3.54
CA LEU A 148 -0.28 -7.07 3.63
C LEU A 148 0.37 -7.78 4.83
N GLY A 149 1.65 -7.53 5.09
CA GLY A 149 2.33 -8.05 6.27
C GLY A 149 1.75 -7.53 7.57
N ALA A 150 1.41 -6.23 7.64
CA ALA A 150 0.74 -5.64 8.80
C ALA A 150 -0.63 -6.28 9.06
N TYR A 151 -1.43 -6.46 7.99
CA TYR A 151 -2.72 -7.15 8.08
C TYR A 151 -2.57 -8.57 8.63
N LEU A 152 -1.63 -9.35 8.11
CA LEU A 152 -1.41 -10.74 8.53
C LEU A 152 -0.93 -10.86 9.98
N LYS A 153 -0.18 -9.87 10.48
CA LYS A 153 0.21 -9.81 11.89
C LYS A 153 -0.98 -9.47 12.80
N ALA A 154 -1.84 -8.54 12.36
CA ALA A 154 -3.03 -8.15 13.12
C ALA A 154 -4.15 -9.21 13.07
N GLN A 155 -4.27 -9.90 11.93
CA GLN A 155 -5.28 -10.91 11.66
C GLN A 155 -4.65 -12.15 11.04
N PRO A 156 -4.00 -13.01 11.85
CA PRO A 156 -3.34 -14.20 11.31
C PRO A 156 -4.33 -15.23 10.76
N ASN A 157 -5.54 -15.27 11.30
CA ASN A 157 -6.62 -16.19 10.91
C ASN A 157 -7.86 -15.45 10.37
N GLY A 158 -7.67 -14.24 9.85
CA GLY A 158 -8.74 -13.47 9.23
C GLY A 158 -9.23 -14.10 7.92
N GLU A 159 -10.44 -13.73 7.50
CA GLU A 159 -11.05 -14.22 6.25
C GLU A 159 -10.17 -13.97 5.02
N ARG A 160 -9.41 -12.87 5.03
CA ARG A 160 -8.54 -12.48 3.91
C ARG A 160 -7.09 -12.91 4.09
N SER A 161 -6.74 -13.61 5.17
CA SER A 161 -5.34 -13.93 5.49
C SER A 161 -4.69 -14.82 4.44
N GLN A 162 -5.40 -15.83 3.90
CA GLN A 162 -4.83 -16.64 2.82
C GLN A 162 -4.58 -15.82 1.54
N ALA A 163 -5.51 -14.94 1.18
CA ALA A 163 -5.36 -14.07 0.01
C ALA A 163 -4.20 -13.06 0.19
N ALA A 164 -4.10 -12.46 1.38
CA ALA A 164 -3.02 -11.55 1.74
C ALA A 164 -1.65 -12.24 1.75
N LEU A 165 -1.60 -13.47 2.27
CA LEU A 165 -0.40 -14.30 2.29
C LEU A 165 0.12 -14.57 0.87
N ASN A 166 -0.76 -15.02 -0.03
CA ASN A 166 -0.37 -15.30 -1.42
C ASN A 166 0.18 -14.03 -2.11
N LYS A 167 -0.52 -12.90 -1.97
CA LYS A 167 -0.09 -11.61 -2.54
C LYS A 167 1.22 -11.11 -1.92
N LEU A 168 1.44 -11.34 -0.63
CA LEU A 168 2.69 -10.99 0.04
C LEU A 168 3.86 -11.83 -0.48
N VAL A 169 3.68 -13.15 -0.60
CA VAL A 169 4.68 -14.05 -1.20
C VAL A 169 5.04 -13.60 -2.61
N GLU A 170 4.06 -13.29 -3.44
CA GLU A 170 4.28 -12.79 -4.81
C GLU A 170 5.00 -11.44 -4.82
N SER A 171 4.60 -10.51 -3.93
CA SER A 171 5.26 -9.21 -3.78
C SER A 171 6.73 -9.37 -3.38
N LEU A 172 7.02 -10.27 -2.43
CA LEU A 172 8.40 -10.57 -2.00
C LEU A 172 9.23 -11.14 -3.14
N ARG A 173 8.67 -12.06 -3.94
CA ARG A 173 9.36 -12.58 -5.14
C ARG A 173 9.64 -11.48 -6.16
N ALA A 174 8.68 -10.60 -6.41
CA ALA A 174 8.84 -9.49 -7.35
C ALA A 174 9.91 -8.49 -6.89
N LEU A 175 10.11 -8.33 -5.56
CA LEU A 175 11.19 -7.54 -4.98
C LEU A 175 12.55 -8.26 -4.94
N GLY A 176 12.64 -9.52 -5.40
CA GLY A 176 13.85 -10.34 -5.31
C GLY A 176 14.11 -10.92 -3.91
N ARG A 177 13.18 -10.77 -2.97
CA ARG A 177 13.23 -11.33 -1.61
C ARG A 177 12.73 -12.78 -1.61
N THR A 178 13.32 -13.63 -2.44
CA THR A 178 12.86 -15.00 -2.69
C THR A 178 12.96 -15.90 -1.46
N ALA A 179 14.02 -15.76 -0.64
CA ALA A 179 14.18 -16.53 0.59
C ALA A 179 13.05 -16.26 1.60
N ASP A 180 12.68 -14.99 1.76
CA ASP A 180 11.55 -14.58 2.61
C ASP A 180 10.24 -15.14 2.05
N ALA A 181 10.06 -15.04 0.73
CA ALA A 181 8.87 -15.55 0.06
C ALA A 181 8.69 -17.07 0.23
N ASP A 182 9.77 -17.84 0.13
CA ASP A 182 9.72 -19.30 0.24
C ASP A 182 9.51 -19.75 1.70
N THR A 183 10.11 -19.03 2.65
CA THR A 183 9.82 -19.21 4.09
C THR A 183 8.34 -18.98 4.35
N LEU A 184 7.81 -17.86 3.86
CA LEU A 184 6.42 -17.48 4.06
C LEU A 184 5.45 -18.41 3.32
N ALA A 185 5.81 -18.92 2.13
CA ALA A 185 5.00 -19.86 1.37
C ALA A 185 4.93 -21.24 2.03
N SER A 186 6.00 -21.68 2.70
CA SER A 186 6.06 -22.99 3.37
C SER A 186 5.44 -22.98 4.76
N GLN A 187 5.65 -21.91 5.51
CA GLN A 187 5.22 -21.81 6.92
C GLN A 187 3.90 -21.02 7.07
N GLY A 188 3.43 -20.38 6.01
CA GLY A 188 2.26 -19.52 6.02
C GLY A 188 2.40 -18.36 7.00
N VAL A 189 1.27 -17.92 7.57
CA VAL A 189 1.23 -16.75 8.46
C VAL A 189 2.06 -16.94 9.74
N SER A 190 2.37 -18.18 10.13
CA SER A 190 3.22 -18.47 11.29
C SER A 190 4.64 -17.91 11.19
N ALA A 191 5.17 -17.70 9.97
CA ALA A 191 6.49 -17.10 9.77
C ALA A 191 6.55 -15.59 10.10
N LEU A 192 5.41 -14.95 10.35
CA LEU A 192 5.34 -13.52 10.68
C LEU A 192 5.23 -13.24 12.18
N GLN A 193 5.18 -14.30 13.01
CA GLN A 193 4.98 -14.25 14.46
C GLN A 193 6.30 -14.23 15.24
#